data_AF-A0A924UFR4-F1
#
_entry.id   AF-A0A924UFR4-F1
#
_cell.length_a   1.000
_cell.length_b   1.000
_cell.length_c   1.000
_cell.angle_alpha   90.00
_cell.angle_beta   90.00
_cell.angle_gamma   90.00
#
_symmetry.space_group_name_H-M   'P 1'
#
loop_
_entity.id
_entity.type
_entity.pdbx_description
1 polymer ?
#
loop_
_entity_poly.entity_id
_entity_poly.type
_entity_poly.pdbx_seq_one_letter_code
_entity_poly.pdbx_strand_id
1 'polypeptide(L)' 'TLLTQAINGTAAALEFSYVLPSGESLTLTAHAVYLPRPRIEIKGPKGVQASFDWQAALATSPARMCTVVLVNNIGGYP' A
#
# COMPACT_ATOMS: atom_id res chain seq x y z
N THR A 1 4.60 12.36 6.22
CA THR A 1 4.60 10.97 6.73
C THR A 1 3.19 10.41 6.61
N LEU A 2 2.97 9.09 6.74
CA LEU A 2 1.63 8.48 6.71
C LEU A 2 0.67 9.12 7.74
N LEU A 3 1.20 9.50 8.91
CA LEU A 3 0.45 10.23 9.93
C LEU A 3 -0.07 11.60 9.44
N THR A 4 0.79 12.39 8.77
CA THR A 4 0.39 13.67 8.17
C THR A 4 -0.70 13.46 7.11
N GLN A 5 -0.58 12.40 6.31
CA GLN A 5 -1.55 12.10 5.26
C GLN A 5 -2.92 11.74 5.85
N ALA A 6 -2.94 10.94 6.92
CA ALA A 6 -4.17 10.60 7.64
C ALA A 6 -4.84 11.83 8.29
N ILE A 7 -4.05 12.73 8.89
CA ILE A 7 -4.57 13.96 9.52
C ILE A 7 -5.21 14.87 8.46
N ASN A 8 -4.52 15.03 7.32
CA ASN A 8 -4.92 15.94 6.24
C ASN A 8 -5.91 15.30 5.24
N GLY A 9 -6.22 14.00 5.37
CA GLY A 9 -7.09 13.29 4.43
C GLY A 9 -6.52 13.20 3.01
N THR A 10 -5.20 13.32 2.85
CA THR A 10 -4.55 13.24 1.54
C THR A 10 -4.24 11.80 1.19
N ALA A 11 -4.40 11.44 -0.08
CA ALA A 11 -4.09 10.10 -0.56
C ALA A 11 -2.60 9.73 -0.37
N ALA A 12 -2.36 8.44 -0.14
CA ALA A 12 -1.05 7.81 -0.19
C ALA A 12 -1.02 6.72 -1.27
N ALA A 13 0.15 6.42 -1.82
CA ALA A 13 0.36 5.22 -2.61
C ALA A 13 0.98 4.14 -1.70
N LEU A 14 0.47 2.92 -1.77
CA LEU A 14 1.00 1.76 -1.04
C LEU A 14 1.42 0.67 -2.02
N GLU A 15 2.58 0.08 -1.78
CA GLU A 15 3.09 -1.04 -2.55
C GLU A 15 3.32 -2.25 -1.64
N PHE A 16 2.84 -3.41 -2.10
CA PHE A 16 3.02 -4.70 -1.46
C PHE A 16 3.72 -5.61 -2.45
N SER A 17 4.84 -6.20 -2.04
CA SER A 17 5.64 -7.06 -2.89
C SER A 17 5.94 -8.40 -2.22
N TYR A 18 5.82 -9.47 -2.99
CA TYR A 18 6.21 -10.82 -2.61
C TYR A 18 7.16 -11.36 -3.68
N VAL A 19 8.33 -11.84 -3.28
CA VAL A 19 9.40 -12.28 -4.19
C VAL A 19 9.90 -13.65 -3.75
N LEU A 20 10.05 -14.56 -4.70
CA LEU A 20 10.69 -15.86 -4.48
C LEU A 20 12.20 -15.79 -4.82
N PRO A 21 13.06 -16.61 -4.18
CA PRO A 21 14.48 -16.67 -4.51
C PRO A 21 14.79 -17.05 -5.96
N SER A 22 13.86 -17.73 -6.62
CA SER A 22 13.93 -18.13 -8.04
C SER A 22 13.62 -16.99 -9.02
N GLY A 23 13.19 -15.82 -8.54
CA GLY A 23 13.02 -14.60 -9.33
C GLY A 23 11.58 -14.24 -9.68
N GLU A 24 10.61 -15.12 -9.44
CA GLU A 24 9.18 -14.80 -9.58
C GLU A 24 8.76 -13.77 -8.52
N SER A 25 7.80 -12.91 -8.90
CA SER A 25 7.30 -11.87 -8.01
C SER A 25 5.85 -11.51 -8.27
N LEU A 26 5.19 -11.05 -7.23
CA LEU A 26 3.89 -10.42 -7.28
C LEU A 26 3.99 -9.06 -6.60
N THR A 27 3.69 -8.00 -7.35
CA THR A 27 3.64 -6.63 -6.83
C THR A 27 2.25 -6.07 -7.01
N LEU A 28 1.66 -5.56 -5.94
CA LEU A 28 0.41 -4.80 -5.95
C LEU A 28 0.69 -3.37 -5.52
N THR A 29 0.37 -2.42 -6.40
CA THR A 29 0.42 -0.99 -6.11
C THR A 29 -1.00 -0.44 -6.01
N ALA A 30 -1.40 0.04 -4.83
CA ALA A 30 -2.62 0.80 -4.62
C ALA A 30 -2.32 2.30 -4.79
N HIS A 31 -2.91 2.95 -5.79
CA HIS A 31 -2.49 4.28 -6.26
C HIS A 31 -3.02 5.44 -5.42
N ALA A 32 -4.20 5.26 -4.81
CA ALA A 32 -4.79 6.22 -3.88
C ALA A 32 -5.41 5.48 -2.70
N VAL A 33 -4.75 5.58 -1.55
CA VAL A 33 -5.18 5.00 -0.28
C VAL A 33 -5.44 6.11 0.71
N TYR A 34 -6.59 6.04 1.38
CA TYR A 34 -6.95 6.95 2.45
C TYR A 34 -6.80 6.23 3.79
N LEU A 35 -6.07 6.88 4.68
CA LEU A 35 -5.80 6.37 6.02
C LEU A 35 -6.80 7.00 6.99
N PRO A 36 -7.54 6.21 7.77
CA PRO A 36 -8.34 6.77 8.84
C PRO A 36 -7.44 7.50 9.84
N ARG A 37 -7.97 8.54 10.49
CA ARG A 37 -7.21 9.23 11.54
C ARG A 37 -6.83 8.22 12.63
N PRO A 38 -5.53 7.98 12.86
CA PRO A 38 -5.10 6.91 13.74
C PRO A 38 -5.45 7.25 15.18
N ARG A 39 -5.97 6.28 15.93
CA ARG A 39 -6.07 6.37 17.38
C ARG A 39 -4.68 6.08 17.95
N ILE A 40 -3.94 7.13 18.32
CA ILE A 40 -2.55 7.00 18.76
C ILE A 40 -2.54 6.45 20.20
N GLU A 41 -2.09 5.21 20.39
CA GLU A 41 -1.69 4.69 21.70
C GLU A 41 -0.20 4.93 21.93
N ILE A 42 0.16 5.64 23.00
CA ILE A 42 1.55 5.87 23.37
C ILE A 42 2.05 4.63 24.14
N LYS A 43 2.62 3.64 23.44
CA LYS A 43 3.29 2.50 24.07
C LYS A 43 4.78 2.80 24.29
N GLY A 44 5.10 3.30 25.48
CA GLY A 44 6.44 3.24 26.08
C GLY A 44 7.56 4.03 25.38
N PRO A 45 8.77 4.06 25.96
CA PRO A 45 9.79 5.09 25.71
C PRO A 45 10.50 5.03 24.34
N LYS A 46 10.01 4.26 23.35
CA LYS A 46 10.75 3.97 22.10
C LYS A 46 10.00 4.24 20.78
N GLY A 47 8.80 4.81 20.78
CA GLY A 47 8.20 5.30 19.53
C GLY A 47 6.68 5.37 19.52
N VAL A 48 6.14 5.95 18.44
CA VAL A 48 4.71 5.96 18.14
C VAL A 48 4.43 4.87 17.13
N GLN A 49 3.66 3.85 17.54
CA GLN A 49 3.12 2.84 16.63
C GLN A 49 1.65 3.18 16.35
N ALA A 50 1.24 3.09 15.08
CA ALA A 50 -0.14 3.32 14.66
C ALA A 50 -0.59 2.21 13.70
N SER A 51 -1.81 1.72 13.90
CA SER A 51 -2.49 0.78 13.00
C SER A 51 -3.53 1.53 12.17
N PHE A 52 -3.69 1.13 10.90
CA PHE A 52 -4.61 1.76 9.97
C PHE A 52 -5.41 0.71 9.21
N ASP A 53 -6.74 0.78 9.31
CA ASP A 53 -7.66 0.06 8.44
C ASP A 53 -7.87 0.89 7.18
N TRP A 54 -6.91 0.81 6.27
CA TRP A 54 -6.86 1.65 5.08
C TRP A 54 -7.84 1.16 4.01
N GLN A 55 -8.31 2.10 3.17
CA GLN A 55 -9.15 1.79 2.01
C GLN A 55 -8.58 2.45 0.74
N ALA A 56 -8.50 1.66 -0.34
CA ALA A 56 -8.14 2.18 -1.67
C ALA A 56 -9.36 2.83 -2.36
N ALA A 57 -9.08 3.82 -3.20
CA ALA A 57 -10.06 4.50 -4.04
C ALA A 57 -9.57 4.58 -5.50
N LEU A 58 -10.46 4.99 -6.41
CA LEU A 58 -10.08 5.29 -7.79
C LEU A 58 -9.13 6.50 -7.80
N ALA A 59 -7.87 6.29 -8.18
CA ALA A 59 -6.91 7.37 -8.38
C ALA A 59 -7.24 8.14 -9.68
N THR A 60 -6.84 9.40 -9.75
CA THR A 60 -6.98 10.23 -10.97
C THR A 60 -5.82 10.00 -11.96
N SER A 61 -4.64 9.63 -11.45
CA SER A 61 -3.46 9.35 -12.25
C SER A 61 -2.57 8.31 -11.56
N PRO A 62 -2.46 7.07 -12.08
CA PRO A 62 -3.24 6.53 -13.20
C PRO A 62 -4.72 6.36 -12.82
N ALA A 63 -5.62 6.43 -13.80
CA ALA A 63 -7.07 6.31 -13.59
C ALA A 63 -7.50 4.86 -13.26
N ARG A 64 -7.05 4.32 -12.13
CA ARG A 64 -7.33 2.95 -11.63
C ARG A 64 -7.07 2.86 -10.13
N MET A 65 -7.74 1.92 -9.45
CA MET A 65 -7.54 1.71 -8.01
C MET A 65 -6.17 1.10 -7.69
N CYS A 66 -5.79 0.06 -8.43
CA CYS A 66 -4.54 -0.63 -8.24
C CYS A 66 -3.92 -1.08 -9.56
N THR A 67 -2.66 -1.49 -9.49
CA THR A 67 -1.97 -2.23 -10.54
C THR A 67 -1.34 -3.45 -9.92
N VAL A 68 -1.51 -4.59 -10.57
CA VAL A 68 -0.93 -5.86 -10.15
C VAL A 68 0.03 -6.31 -11.25
N VAL A 69 1.28 -6.55 -10.88
CA VAL A 69 2.32 -7.08 -11.77
C VAL A 69 2.69 -8.46 -11.25
N LEU A 70 2.54 -9.47 -12.12
CA LEU A 70 2.98 -10.83 -11.88
C LEU A 70 4.16 -11.13 -12.80
N VAL A 71 5.30 -11.46 -12.22
CA VAL A 71 6.45 -12.05 -12.93
C VAL A 71 6.47 -13.53 -12.58
N ASN A 72 6.25 -14.39 -13.58
CA ASN A 72 6.28 -15.83 -13.42
C ASN A 72 7.35 -16.46 -14.32
N ASN A 73 7.57 -17.76 -14.19
CA ASN A 73 8.54 -18.50 -15.00
C ASN A 73 7.93 -19.18 -16.23
N ILE A 74 6.69 -18.88 -16.59
CA ILE A 74 6.02 -19.48 -17.75
C ILE A 74 6.10 -18.54 -18.95
N GLY A 75 6.52 -19.05 -20.10
CA GLY A 75 6.74 -18.25 -21.31
C GLY A 75 5.46 -17.71 -21.98
N GLY A 76 4.28 -18.18 -21.56
CA GLY A 76 3.00 -17.74 -22.09
C GLY A 76 1.83 -18.56 -21.54
N TYR A 77 0.65 -17.97 -21.61
CA TYR A 77 -0.62 -18.68 -21.39
C TYR A 77 -1.19 -19.06 -22.77
N PRO A 78 -1.75 -20.27 -22.93
CA PRO A 78 -2.40 -20.68 -24.17
C PRO A 78 -3.65 -19.87 -24.50
#